data_AF-A0A5A7MVK3-F1
#
_entry.id   AF-A0A5A7MVK3-F1
#
_cell.length_a   1.000
_cell.length_b   1.000
_cell.length_c   1.000
_cell.angle_alpha   90.00
_cell.angle_beta   90.00
_cell.angle_gamma   90.00
#
_symmetry.space_group_name_H-M   'P 1'
#
loop_
_entity.id
_entity.type
_entity.pdbx_description
1 polymer ?
#
loop_
_entity_poly.entity_id
_entity_poly.type
_entity_poly.pdbx_seq_one_letter_code
_entity_poly.pdbx_strand_id
1 'polypeptide(L)'
;MGRVTSPSRRSIDADGAMVTPGFVDIHTHYDGQVCWDETLAPSSVHGVTTAIMGNCGVGFAPLKPGEQDRLIELMEGVEEIPGVALSEGVRWNWESFGDYLDAVAAIPHSIDIGAQVTHDPCGFM
;
A
#
# COMPACT_ATOMS: atom_id res chain seq x y z
N MET A 1 20.64 -0.44 -26.00
CA MET A 1 19.62 0.61 -26.26
C MET A 1 19.13 0.48 -27.69
N GLY A 2 17.82 0.38 -27.90
CA GLY A 2 17.22 0.29 -29.23
C GLY A 2 17.05 1.67 -29.89
N ARG A 3 16.87 1.70 -31.22
CA ARG A 3 16.59 2.92 -31.98
C ARG A 3 15.10 2.98 -32.30
N VAL A 4 14.40 3.99 -31.78
CA VAL A 4 12.99 4.22 -32.09
C VAL A 4 12.93 5.12 -33.33
N THR A 5 12.27 4.64 -34.39
CA THR A 5 12.16 5.36 -35.68
C THR A 5 10.75 5.89 -35.94
N SER A 6 9.77 5.51 -35.12
CA SER A 6 8.42 6.03 -35.18
C SER A 6 8.33 7.42 -34.52
N PRO A 7 7.44 8.30 -35.01
CA PRO A 7 7.17 9.58 -34.37
C PRO A 7 6.55 9.39 -32.97
N SER A 8 6.92 10.25 -32.01
CA SER A 8 6.35 10.29 -30.66
C SER A 8 5.42 11.51 -30.51
N ARG A 9 4.42 11.41 -29.61
CA ARG A 9 3.60 12.57 -29.21
C ARG A 9 4.38 13.53 -28.29
N ARG A 10 5.34 12.99 -27.53
CA ARG A 10 6.19 13.70 -26.58
C ARG A 10 7.53 12.98 -26.47
N SER A 11 8.61 13.75 -26.42
CA SER A 11 9.95 13.28 -26.10
C SER A 11 10.47 14.06 -24.90
N ILE A 12 11.18 13.39 -24.00
CA ILE A 12 11.80 13.97 -22.82
C ILE A 12 13.29 13.67 -22.93
N ASP A 13 14.13 14.68 -22.79
CA ASP A 13 15.58 14.51 -22.74
C ASP A 13 15.98 14.00 -21.36
N ALA A 14 16.70 12.88 -21.34
CA ALA A 14 17.18 12.21 -20.14
C ALA A 14 18.71 12.02 -20.21
N ASP A 15 19.42 12.81 -21.01
CA ASP A 15 20.87 12.74 -21.10
C ASP A 15 21.51 12.98 -19.72
N GLY A 16 22.50 12.15 -19.39
CA GLY A 16 23.13 12.13 -18.06
C GLY A 16 22.29 11.51 -16.92
N ALA A 17 21.07 11.02 -17.19
CA ALA A 17 20.22 10.32 -16.21
C ALA A 17 20.14 8.81 -16.46
N MET A 18 19.67 8.08 -15.45
CA MET A 18 19.36 6.65 -15.56
C MET A 18 17.85 6.47 -15.78
N VAL A 19 17.48 5.76 -16.85
CA VAL A 19 16.10 5.32 -17.07
C VAL A 19 16.00 3.85 -16.69
N THR A 20 15.31 3.56 -15.60
CA THR A 20 15.12 2.21 -15.06
C THR A 20 13.64 1.84 -15.06
N PRO A 21 13.29 0.56 -14.92
CA PRO A 21 11.99 0.20 -14.37
C PRO A 21 11.78 0.90 -13.02
N GLY A 22 10.52 1.15 -12.65
CA GLY A 22 10.20 1.60 -11.31
C GLY A 22 10.55 0.52 -10.28
N PHE A 23 10.87 0.95 -9.06
CA PHE A 23 11.22 0.03 -7.99
C PHE A 23 9.97 -0.66 -7.44
N VAL A 24 10.14 -1.91 -7.02
CA VAL A 24 9.12 -2.69 -6.33
C VAL A 24 9.52 -2.77 -4.86
N ASP A 25 8.75 -2.11 -4.01
CA ASP A 25 8.92 -2.18 -2.57
C ASP A 25 8.18 -3.40 -2.05
N ILE A 26 8.93 -4.46 -1.76
CA ILE A 26 8.37 -5.78 -1.42
C ILE A 26 7.95 -5.90 0.05
N HIS A 27 8.20 -4.86 0.87
CA HIS A 27 8.00 -4.96 2.32
C HIS A 27 7.53 -3.64 2.91
N THR A 28 6.22 -3.40 2.82
CA THR A 28 5.58 -2.19 3.36
C THR A 28 4.49 -2.52 4.36
N HIS A 29 4.15 -1.52 5.18
CA HIS A 29 3.06 -1.54 6.15
C HIS A 29 2.05 -0.40 5.87
N TYR A 30 1.70 -0.21 4.60
CA TYR A 30 0.69 0.76 4.18
C TYR A 30 -0.75 0.28 4.39
N ASP A 31 -0.96 -0.87 5.04
CA ASP A 31 -2.26 -1.53 5.22
C ASP A 31 -3.38 -0.62 5.74
N GLY A 32 -3.02 0.35 6.59
CA GLY A 32 -3.94 1.43 6.96
C GLY A 32 -3.88 2.62 6.00
N GLN A 33 -2.68 3.13 5.74
CA GLN A 33 -2.43 4.39 4.99
C GLN A 33 -3.04 4.40 3.59
N VAL A 34 -3.07 3.26 2.93
CA VAL A 34 -3.66 3.08 1.60
C VAL A 34 -5.15 3.48 1.56
N CYS A 35 -5.84 3.49 2.70
CA CYS A 35 -7.25 3.85 2.81
C CYS A 35 -7.52 5.36 2.79
N TRP A 36 -6.50 6.23 2.86
CA TRP A 36 -6.69 7.69 2.80
C TRP A 36 -5.63 8.47 2.04
N ASP A 37 -4.45 7.89 1.79
CA ASP A 37 -3.36 8.55 1.06
C ASP A 37 -3.19 7.95 -0.34
N GLU A 38 -3.68 8.67 -1.35
CA GLU A 38 -3.55 8.33 -2.77
C GLU A 38 -2.09 8.40 -3.28
N THR A 39 -1.23 9.13 -2.58
CA THR A 39 0.14 9.41 -3.06
C THR A 39 1.13 8.38 -2.57
N LEU A 40 0.97 7.90 -1.33
CA LEU A 40 1.95 7.03 -0.65
C LEU A 40 3.37 7.60 -0.80
N ALA A 41 3.49 8.89 -0.51
CA ALA A 41 4.69 9.69 -0.74
C ALA A 41 5.97 9.07 -0.16
N PRO A 42 5.99 8.38 1.00
CA PRO A 42 7.21 7.79 1.52
C PRO A 42 7.86 6.77 0.57
N SER A 43 7.11 6.13 -0.33
CA SER A 43 7.65 5.27 -1.39
C SER A 43 7.64 5.94 -2.77
N SER A 44 6.53 6.56 -3.18
CA SER A 44 6.34 7.00 -4.57
C SER A 44 7.36 8.07 -5.02
N VAL A 45 7.75 9.00 -4.15
CA VAL A 45 8.72 10.05 -4.48
C VAL A 45 10.17 9.55 -4.56
N HIS A 46 10.41 8.30 -4.14
CA HIS A 46 11.73 7.64 -4.18
C HIS A 46 11.88 6.67 -5.37
N GLY A 47 10.97 6.72 -6.35
CA GLY A 47 11.03 5.90 -7.56
C GLY A 47 10.36 4.53 -7.44
N VAL A 48 9.69 4.26 -6.33
CA VAL A 48 8.81 3.08 -6.19
C VAL A 48 7.58 3.28 -7.07
N THR A 49 7.26 2.28 -7.87
CA THR A 49 6.03 2.23 -8.68
C THR A 49 5.08 1.13 -8.25
N THR A 50 5.53 0.20 -7.40
CA THR A 50 4.70 -0.88 -6.87
C THR A 50 5.07 -1.16 -5.42
N ALA A 51 4.10 -1.24 -4.53
CA ALA A 51 4.30 -1.60 -3.13
C ALA A 51 3.54 -2.88 -2.76
N ILE A 52 4.16 -3.73 -1.95
CA ILE A 52 3.56 -4.94 -1.39
C ILE A 52 3.36 -4.77 0.11
N MET A 53 2.10 -4.83 0.56
CA MET A 53 1.69 -4.70 1.96
C MET A 53 1.20 -6.04 2.55
N GLY A 54 0.83 -6.05 3.83
CA GLY A 54 0.46 -7.26 4.56
C GLY A 54 1.66 -8.11 4.98
N ASN A 55 2.74 -7.45 5.43
CA ASN A 55 3.97 -8.11 5.86
C ASN A 55 3.97 -8.45 7.35
N CYS A 56 4.97 -9.19 7.81
CA CYS A 56 5.21 -9.52 9.22
C CYS A 56 4.05 -10.23 9.95
N GLY A 57 3.06 -10.74 9.23
CA GLY A 57 1.85 -11.33 9.81
C GLY A 57 0.81 -10.30 10.27
N VAL A 58 1.07 -9.01 10.07
CA VAL A 58 0.29 -7.87 10.55
C VAL A 58 -0.40 -7.17 9.38
N GLY A 59 -1.68 -6.85 9.54
CA GLY A 59 -2.45 -6.15 8.52
C GLY A 59 -3.85 -5.80 9.01
N PHE A 60 -4.65 -5.21 8.13
CA PHE A 60 -5.97 -4.67 8.46
C PHE A 60 -7.13 -5.56 7.99
N ALA A 61 -6.84 -6.73 7.39
CA ALA A 61 -7.85 -7.62 6.85
C ALA A 61 -7.47 -9.12 6.96
N PRO A 62 -8.46 -10.03 7.13
CA PRO A 62 -9.89 -9.77 7.36
C PRO A 62 -10.16 -9.07 8.70
N LEU A 63 -11.30 -8.38 8.83
CA LEU A 63 -11.70 -7.69 10.06
C LEU A 63 -12.96 -8.36 10.63
N LYS A 64 -12.86 -8.90 11.85
CA LYS A 64 -14.05 -9.34 12.58
C LYS A 64 -14.77 -8.13 13.18
N PRO A 65 -16.11 -8.07 13.17
CA PRO A 65 -16.86 -6.97 13.77
C PRO A 65 -16.47 -6.75 15.24
N GLY A 66 -16.03 -5.53 15.56
CA GLY A 66 -15.60 -5.14 16.91
C GLY A 66 -14.12 -5.36 17.21
N GLU A 67 -13.30 -5.84 16.26
CA GLU A 67 -11.85 -6.02 16.44
C GLU A 67 -10.99 -4.89 15.86
N GLN A 68 -11.58 -3.74 15.50
CA GLN A 68 -10.85 -2.61 14.91
C GLN A 68 -9.71 -2.13 15.82
N ASP A 69 -10.01 -1.91 17.10
CA ASP A 69 -9.04 -1.41 18.08
C ASP A 69 -7.88 -2.39 18.27
N ARG A 70 -8.15 -3.70 18.24
CA ARG A 70 -7.12 -4.74 18.31
C ARG A 70 -6.12 -4.64 17.15
N LEU A 71 -6.62 -4.42 15.92
CA LEU A 71 -5.74 -4.31 14.74
C LEU A 71 -4.96 -2.98 14.75
N ILE A 72 -5.56 -1.89 15.25
CA ILE A 72 -4.87 -0.61 15.43
C ILE A 72 -3.75 -0.75 16.45
N GLU A 73 -4.02 -1.32 17.62
CA GLU A 73 -3.02 -1.54 18.67
C GLU A 73 -1.86 -2.43 18.20
N LEU A 74 -2.18 -3.48 17.42
CA LEU A 74 -1.17 -4.36 16.82
C LEU A 74 -0.25 -3.58 15.87
N MET A 75 -0.82 -2.79 14.95
CA MET A 75 -0.04 -2.00 13.99
C MET A 75 0.78 -0.92 14.69
N GLU A 76 0.21 -0.22 15.67
CA GLU A 76 0.92 0.79 16.46
C GLU A 76 2.11 0.17 17.22
N GLY A 77 1.94 -1.04 17.78
CA GLY A 77 2.99 -1.73 18.51
C GLY A 77 4.13 -2.26 17.63
N VAL A 78 3.87 -2.57 16.36
CA VAL A 78 4.87 -3.16 15.45
C VAL A 78 5.55 -2.10 14.59
N GLU A 79 4.78 -1.14 14.06
CA GLU A 79 5.25 -0.20 13.03
C GLU A 79 5.35 1.24 13.52
N GLU A 80 5.12 1.48 14.82
CA GLU A 80 5.16 2.80 15.46
C GLU A 80 4.27 3.86 14.77
N ILE A 81 3.27 3.43 14.00
CA ILE A 81 2.28 4.32 13.40
C ILE A 81 1.34 4.80 14.51
N PRO A 82 1.17 6.11 14.74
CA PRO A 82 0.32 6.60 15.81
C PRO A 82 -1.12 6.08 15.65
N GLY A 83 -1.68 5.44 16.69
CA GLY A 83 -3.02 4.86 16.64
C GLY A 83 -4.12 5.89 16.31
N VAL A 84 -3.88 7.17 16.62
CA VAL A 84 -4.77 8.29 16.23
C VAL A 84 -4.85 8.48 14.71
N ALA A 85 -3.76 8.31 13.98
CA ALA A 85 -3.76 8.44 12.52
C ALA A 85 -4.57 7.29 11.89
N LEU A 86 -4.45 6.09 12.44
CA LEU A 86 -5.18 4.91 11.98
C LEU A 86 -6.68 5.00 12.31
N SER A 87 -7.03 5.39 13.54
CA SER A 87 -8.44 5.50 13.94
C SER A 87 -9.21 6.61 13.22
N GLU A 88 -8.56 7.73 12.88
CA GLU A 88 -9.21 8.82 12.12
C GLU A 88 -9.25 8.56 10.61
N GLY A 89 -8.16 7.99 10.08
CA GLY A 89 -7.95 7.79 8.64
C GLY A 89 -8.65 6.55 8.09
N VAL A 90 -8.69 5.45 8.84
CA VAL A 90 -9.25 4.19 8.34
C VAL A 90 -10.78 4.23 8.37
N ARG A 91 -11.39 4.06 7.20
CA ARG A 91 -12.83 3.87 7.05
C ARG A 91 -13.13 2.39 6.91
N TRP A 92 -13.35 1.73 8.04
CA TRP A 92 -13.66 0.31 8.10
C TRP A 92 -14.98 -0.03 7.40
N ASN A 93 -14.90 -0.56 6.19
CA ASN A 93 -16.05 -0.98 5.39
C ASN A 93 -15.85 -2.39 4.78
N TRP A 94 -15.03 -3.21 5.42
CA TRP A 94 -14.75 -4.60 5.04
C TRP A 94 -14.87 -5.54 6.24
N GLU A 95 -15.15 -6.81 5.95
CA GLU A 95 -15.02 -7.91 6.91
C GLU A 95 -14.11 -9.01 6.34
N SER A 96 -14.16 -9.28 5.04
CA SER A 96 -13.27 -10.22 4.36
C SER A 96 -12.04 -9.54 3.74
N PHE A 97 -11.03 -10.35 3.38
CA PHE A 97 -9.89 -9.84 2.61
C PHE A 97 -10.29 -9.34 1.22
N GLY A 98 -11.31 -9.95 0.60
CA GLY A 98 -11.82 -9.48 -0.69
C GLY A 98 -12.44 -8.09 -0.60
N ASP A 99 -13.27 -7.87 0.42
CA ASP A 99 -13.88 -6.55 0.67
C ASP A 99 -12.82 -5.47 0.93
N TYR A 100 -11.71 -5.84 1.61
CA TYR A 100 -10.58 -4.93 1.82
C TYR A 100 -9.90 -4.57 0.50
N LEU A 101 -9.66 -5.54 -0.39
CA LEU A 101 -9.12 -5.24 -1.72
C LEU A 101 -10.05 -4.33 -2.54
N ASP A 102 -11.37 -4.54 -2.44
CA ASP A 102 -12.36 -3.68 -3.10
C ASP A 102 -12.36 -2.26 -2.52
N ALA A 103 -12.22 -2.13 -1.19
CA ALA A 103 -12.11 -0.84 -0.52
C ALA A 103 -10.83 -0.08 -0.93
N VAL A 104 -9.70 -0.78 -1.04
CA VAL A 104 -8.44 -0.22 -1.55
C VAL A 104 -8.59 0.20 -3.01
N ALA A 105 -9.15 -0.66 -3.87
CA ALA A 105 -9.30 -0.39 -5.29
C ALA A 105 -10.30 0.75 -5.60
N ALA A 106 -11.17 1.12 -4.66
CA ALA A 106 -12.07 2.26 -4.79
C ALA A 106 -11.33 3.62 -4.77
N ILE A 107 -10.08 3.63 -4.29
CA ILE A 107 -9.23 4.82 -4.23
C ILE A 107 -8.16 4.71 -5.32
N PRO A 108 -7.99 5.72 -6.19
CA PRO A 108 -6.90 5.71 -7.16
C PRO A 108 -5.56 6.00 -6.47
N HIS A 109 -4.58 5.11 -6.61
CA HIS A 109 -3.23 5.34 -6.08
C HIS A 109 -2.24 5.75 -7.17
N SER A 110 -1.23 6.51 -6.76
CA SER A 110 -0.12 6.95 -7.63
C SER A 110 0.85 5.82 -7.99
N ILE A 111 0.83 4.71 -7.23
CA ILE A 111 1.65 3.52 -7.42
C ILE A 111 0.75 2.28 -7.36
N ASP A 112 1.19 1.19 -7.98
CA ASP A 112 0.48 -0.09 -7.92
C ASP A 112 0.56 -0.70 -6.51
N ILE A 113 -0.50 -1.35 -6.07
CA ILE A 113 -0.59 -1.97 -4.74
C ILE A 113 -0.84 -3.47 -4.87
N GLY A 114 -0.02 -4.26 -4.18
CA GLY A 114 -0.28 -5.68 -3.91
C GLY A 114 -0.41 -5.90 -2.41
N ALA A 115 -1.29 -6.83 -2.01
CA ALA A 115 -1.52 -7.15 -0.60
C ALA A 115 -1.43 -8.65 -0.34
N GLN A 116 -0.84 -9.02 0.80
CA GLN A 116 -0.81 -10.38 1.31
C GLN A 116 -1.89 -10.56 2.39
N VAL A 117 -2.41 -11.79 2.53
CA VAL A 117 -3.27 -12.14 3.67
C VAL A 117 -2.38 -12.38 4.88
N THR A 118 -2.69 -11.68 5.97
CA THR A 118 -1.88 -11.65 7.19
C THR A 118 -2.40 -12.61 8.26
N HIS A 119 -1.49 -13.17 9.05
CA HIS A 119 -1.80 -14.15 10.09
C HIS A 119 -2.68 -13.58 11.21
N ASP A 120 -2.31 -12.42 11.77
CA ASP A 120 -2.92 -11.91 12.99
C ASP A 120 -4.41 -11.55 12.84
N PRO A 121 -4.86 -10.95 11.72
CA PRO A 121 -6.28 -10.70 11.49
C PRO A 121 -7.10 -11.99 11.27
N CYS A 122 -6.48 -13.10 10.83
CA CYS A 122 -7.17 -14.39 10.73
C CYS A 122 -7.53 -14.98 12.11
N GLY A 123 -6.80 -14.60 13.16
CA GLY A 123 -7.13 -14.94 14.54
C GLY A 123 -6.87 -16.40 14.92
N PHE A 124 -5.78 -16.99 14.44
CA PHE A 124 -5.29 -18.27 14.99
C PHE A 124 -4.61 -18.01 16.33
N MET A 125 -5.25 -18.46 17.40
CA MET A 125 -4.66 -18.60 18.73
C MET A 125 -4.69 -20.07 19.13
#